data_AF-A0A926TEP8-F1
#
_entry.id   AF-A0A926TEP8-F1
#
_cell.length_a   1.000
_cell.length_b   1.000
_cell.length_c   1.000
_cell.angle_alpha   90.00
_cell.angle_beta   90.00
_cell.angle_gamma   90.00
#
_symmetry.space_group_name_H-M   'P 1'
#
loop_
_entity.id
_entity.type
_entity.pdbx_description
1 polymer ?
#
loop_
_entity_poly.entity_id
_entity_poly.type
_entity_poly.pdbx_seq_one_letter_code
_entity_poly.pdbx_strand_id
1 'polypeptide(L)'
;MNLPFVLNIAIGLIFVYLTLSLLASELQELLATLLQWRARHLKESIEVLLAGGTATPEQERAKELADRLYNDPLLRNINQEAKGLVTGAVRKMSRWVIRDNRKGAFGANQATGPSYIASETFATSLLERLGIPNLAEKLTEVRLERFIFRMVGSYAINRSGAIDFPDSSCADGWQKGRIRVIAEKLNVPNLNDDKDFQTLIEGYNEILDTFKAGEAALETCVSRLNEAFDSYITASEDDKDPAFVRRLRSYKRGLFGENNERAIVAGGLQPSIAEIAELMNQTSCTYREISSSYQAISTRAEPIEEKVNNEVGLQLEKYNQELEKPVTLAQLTNENQQLFVNDALSKLVAEKALSEDDRALYERYQTYKDIQTALDKMPQSLRQSLSSLARRAETRSQRVGNDLSQFRDEIALWFDRSMNRSSGVYKRNAKGVAIAIGIFLASFTNADSFYVTDRLTSDENLRDVITAQATRLVETNGSNPSRLTSAELEQLKDATDVALKKLAVPVGWSAVNLGQQFNCRSQRPTAPINDTDSEWTKLFKQCLPNQSSAETALIPLKIAEIGLRYPIDLMRMLLGWIVTGIAIAMGAPFWFDLLGKVVNVRNAGAKPASRANQSRSDRADP
;
A
#
# COMPACT_ATOMS: atom_id res chain seq x y z
N MET A 1 49.72 -26.70 -4.54
CA MET A 1 49.22 -25.57 -5.37
C MET A 1 49.67 -24.27 -4.71
N ASN A 2 50.13 -23.29 -5.49
CA ASN A 2 50.52 -21.98 -4.94
C ASN A 2 49.25 -21.18 -4.58
N LEU A 3 49.30 -20.39 -3.50
CA LEU A 3 48.17 -19.59 -3.03
C LEU A 3 47.54 -18.70 -4.14
N PRO A 4 48.31 -18.01 -5.00
CA PRO A 4 47.74 -17.20 -6.10
C PRO A 4 46.94 -18.02 -7.11
N PHE A 5 47.34 -19.27 -7.37
CA PHE A 5 46.65 -20.15 -8.30
C PHE A 5 45.26 -20.54 -7.79
N VAL A 6 45.18 -20.97 -6.52
CA VAL A 6 43.90 -21.29 -5.86
C VAL A 6 42.98 -20.08 -5.82
N LEU A 7 43.55 -18.89 -5.55
CA LEU A 7 42.79 -17.65 -5.46
C LEU A 7 42.21 -17.22 -6.81
N ASN A 8 42.96 -17.37 -7.91
CA ASN A 8 42.48 -17.08 -9.26
C ASN A 8 41.35 -18.04 -9.68
N ILE A 9 41.44 -19.34 -9.33
CA ILE A 9 40.34 -20.30 -9.57
C ILE A 9 39.09 -19.89 -8.80
N ALA A 10 39.25 -19.54 -7.51
CA ALA A 10 38.14 -19.09 -6.67
C ALA A 10 37.48 -17.82 -7.23
N ILE A 11 38.27 -16.81 -7.64
CA ILE A 11 37.77 -15.58 -8.27
C ILE A 11 36.97 -15.91 -9.53
N GLY A 12 37.48 -16.81 -10.38
CA GLY A 12 36.80 -17.23 -11.60
C GLY A 12 35.46 -17.91 -11.34
N LEU A 13 35.41 -18.83 -10.36
CA LEU A 13 34.17 -19.51 -9.97
C LEU A 13 33.14 -18.53 -9.39
N ILE A 14 33.58 -17.65 -8.47
CA ILE A 14 32.72 -16.63 -7.87
C ILE A 14 32.15 -15.71 -8.94
N PHE A 15 32.97 -15.30 -9.92
CA PHE A 15 32.53 -14.45 -11.02
C PHE A 15 31.46 -15.15 -11.88
N VAL A 16 31.64 -16.42 -12.24
CA VAL A 16 30.63 -17.20 -12.99
C VAL A 16 29.32 -17.33 -12.22
N TYR A 17 29.37 -17.59 -10.91
CA TYR A 17 28.16 -17.65 -10.10
C TYR A 17 27.49 -16.29 -9.92
N LEU A 18 28.26 -15.22 -9.81
CA LEU A 18 27.75 -13.85 -9.75
C LEU A 18 26.95 -13.51 -11.02
N THR A 19 27.49 -13.79 -12.21
CA THR A 19 26.80 -13.48 -13.48
C THR A 19 25.51 -14.28 -13.66
N LEU A 20 25.54 -15.58 -13.37
CA LEU A 20 24.34 -16.42 -13.41
C LEU A 20 23.29 -16.01 -12.36
N SER A 21 23.73 -15.56 -11.18
CA SER A 21 22.83 -15.08 -10.12
C SER A 21 22.18 -13.73 -10.45
N LEU A 22 22.87 -12.87 -11.19
CA LEU A 22 22.29 -11.62 -11.70
C LEU A 22 21.16 -11.93 -12.70
N LEU A 23 21.42 -12.81 -13.66
CA LEU A 23 20.42 -13.20 -14.65
C LEU A 23 19.22 -13.94 -14.02
N ALA A 24 19.46 -14.79 -13.02
CA ALA A 24 18.38 -15.44 -12.29
C ALA A 24 17.53 -14.44 -11.48
N SER A 25 18.14 -13.42 -10.89
CA SER A 25 17.42 -12.37 -10.15
C SER A 25 16.50 -11.57 -11.09
N GLU A 26 16.95 -11.27 -12.31
CA GLU A 26 16.12 -10.62 -13.33
C GLU A 26 14.93 -11.46 -13.75
N LEU A 27 15.18 -12.75 -14.03
CA LEU A 27 14.11 -13.66 -14.41
C LEU A 27 13.09 -13.82 -13.29
N GLN A 28 13.55 -13.92 -12.04
CA GLN A 28 12.67 -14.01 -10.88
C GLN A 28 11.79 -12.75 -10.71
N GLU A 29 12.36 -11.55 -10.87
CA GLU A 29 11.63 -10.29 -10.74
C GLU A 29 10.60 -10.11 -11.86
N LEU A 30 10.97 -10.44 -13.10
CA LEU A 30 10.07 -10.42 -14.25
C LEU A 30 8.91 -11.40 -14.07
N LEU A 31 9.18 -12.62 -13.59
CA LEU A 31 8.14 -13.60 -13.31
C LEU A 31 7.21 -13.14 -12.18
N ALA A 32 7.75 -12.61 -11.08
CA ALA A 32 6.97 -12.11 -9.96
C ALA A 32 6.03 -10.96 -10.37
N THR A 33 6.52 -10.06 -11.23
CA THR A 33 5.75 -8.92 -11.77
C THR A 33 4.65 -9.38 -12.73
N LEU A 34 4.97 -10.26 -13.68
CA LEU A 34 4.01 -10.76 -14.67
C LEU A 34 2.92 -11.65 -14.07
N LEU A 35 3.27 -12.43 -13.03
CA LEU A 35 2.33 -13.30 -12.34
C LEU A 35 1.61 -12.62 -11.17
N GLN A 36 1.92 -11.35 -10.89
CA GLN A 36 1.29 -10.54 -9.82
C GLN A 36 1.37 -11.17 -8.42
N TRP A 37 2.37 -12.02 -8.18
CA TRP A 37 2.49 -12.77 -6.93
C TRP A 37 2.64 -11.87 -5.72
N ARG A 38 3.44 -10.81 -5.85
CA ARG A 38 3.67 -9.85 -4.76
C ARG A 38 2.41 -9.06 -4.43
N ALA A 39 1.70 -8.58 -5.45
CA ALA A 39 0.42 -7.88 -5.28
C ALA A 39 -0.62 -8.80 -4.61
N ARG A 40 -0.72 -10.06 -5.05
CA ARG A 40 -1.66 -11.04 -4.50
C ARG A 40 -1.36 -11.35 -3.04
N HIS A 41 -0.08 -11.61 -2.72
CA HIS A 41 0.33 -11.85 -1.33
C HIS A 41 0.04 -10.63 -0.44
N LEU A 42 0.22 -9.41 -0.96
CA LEU A 42 -0.13 -8.19 -0.23
C LEU A 42 -1.63 -8.12 0.06
N LYS A 43 -2.47 -8.38 -0.95
CA LYS A 43 -3.93 -8.43 -0.76
C LYS A 43 -4.35 -9.48 0.26
N GLU A 44 -3.86 -10.71 0.12
CA GLU A 44 -4.12 -11.80 1.07
C GLU A 44 -3.68 -11.44 2.49
N SER A 45 -2.53 -10.75 2.62
CA SER A 45 -2.04 -10.26 3.92
C SER A 45 -2.97 -9.20 4.52
N ILE A 46 -3.52 -8.30 3.70
CA ILE A 46 -4.52 -7.31 4.13
C ILE A 46 -5.81 -7.99 4.55
N GLU A 47 -6.33 -8.94 3.75
CA GLU A 47 -7.54 -9.69 4.09
C GLU A 47 -7.39 -10.42 5.45
N VAL A 48 -6.26 -11.10 5.67
CA VAL A 48 -5.95 -11.76 6.95
C VAL A 48 -5.79 -10.75 8.09
N LEU A 49 -5.17 -9.59 7.83
CA LEU A 49 -5.02 -8.51 8.80
C LEU A 49 -6.39 -7.98 9.25
N LEU A 50 -7.26 -7.66 8.30
CA LEU A 50 -8.60 -7.13 8.57
C LEU A 50 -9.48 -8.17 9.27
N ALA A 51 -9.36 -9.45 8.91
CA ALA A 51 -10.10 -10.57 9.50
C ALA A 51 -9.57 -11.00 10.89
N GLY A 52 -8.44 -10.43 11.36
CA GLY A 52 -7.82 -10.80 12.63
C GLY A 52 -7.13 -12.16 12.66
N GLY A 53 -6.95 -12.82 11.51
CA GLY A 53 -6.39 -14.17 11.43
C GLY A 53 -6.79 -14.93 10.17
N THR A 54 -6.42 -16.21 10.10
CA THR A 54 -6.80 -17.12 9.01
C THR A 54 -8.03 -17.93 9.36
N ALA A 55 -8.91 -18.17 8.39
CA ALA A 55 -10.11 -19.02 8.53
C ALA A 55 -11.08 -18.55 9.62
N THR A 56 -11.29 -17.23 9.73
CA THR A 56 -12.31 -16.67 10.62
C THR A 56 -13.67 -16.59 9.88
N PRO A 57 -14.81 -16.63 10.60
CA PRO A 57 -16.13 -16.37 10.01
C PRO A 57 -16.23 -14.98 9.36
N GLU A 58 -15.32 -14.07 9.69
CA GLU A 58 -15.30 -12.68 9.21
C GLU A 58 -14.52 -12.51 7.90
N GLN A 59 -13.91 -13.57 7.37
CA GLN A 59 -13.06 -13.51 6.18
C GLN A 59 -13.79 -12.89 4.97
N GLU A 60 -15.09 -13.16 4.83
CA GLU A 60 -15.90 -12.62 3.72
C GLU A 60 -16.09 -11.10 3.84
N ARG A 61 -16.41 -10.60 5.04
CA ARG A 61 -16.50 -9.15 5.31
C ARG A 61 -15.15 -8.46 5.13
N ALA A 62 -14.07 -9.12 5.56
CA ALA A 62 -12.71 -8.63 5.39
C ALA A 62 -12.30 -8.56 3.91
N LYS A 63 -12.71 -9.54 3.10
CA LYS A 63 -12.53 -9.52 1.64
C LYS A 63 -13.29 -8.38 0.98
N GLU A 64 -14.57 -8.19 1.33
CA GLU A 64 -15.39 -7.09 0.79
C GLU A 64 -14.80 -5.72 1.17
N LEU A 65 -14.30 -5.58 2.41
CA LEU A 65 -13.64 -4.35 2.84
C LEU A 65 -12.29 -4.15 2.13
N ALA A 66 -11.49 -5.21 1.96
CA ALA A 66 -10.25 -5.14 1.20
C ALA A 66 -10.52 -4.73 -0.26
N ASP A 67 -11.53 -5.32 -0.91
CA ASP A 67 -11.91 -4.97 -2.28
C ASP A 67 -12.34 -3.49 -2.38
N ARG A 68 -13.10 -2.99 -1.40
CA ARG A 68 -13.43 -1.55 -1.30
C ARG A 68 -12.19 -0.69 -1.11
N LEU A 69 -11.22 -1.15 -0.33
CA LEU A 69 -9.95 -0.47 -0.11
C LEU A 69 -9.13 -0.39 -1.41
N TYR A 70 -9.03 -1.48 -2.18
CA TYR A 70 -8.32 -1.48 -3.48
C TYR A 70 -9.02 -0.65 -4.58
N ASN A 71 -10.31 -0.38 -4.41
CA ASN A 71 -11.04 0.57 -5.26
C ASN A 71 -10.81 2.04 -4.87
N ASP A 72 -10.11 2.31 -3.77
CA ASP A 72 -9.78 3.66 -3.33
C ASP A 72 -8.89 4.39 -4.36
N PRO A 73 -9.14 5.68 -4.69
CA PRO A 73 -8.32 6.44 -5.62
C PRO A 73 -6.82 6.43 -5.27
N LEU A 74 -6.46 6.51 -3.98
CA LEU A 74 -5.06 6.51 -3.54
C LEU A 74 -4.39 5.17 -3.84
N LEU A 75 -5.06 4.04 -3.60
CA LEU A 75 -4.53 2.71 -3.90
C LEU A 75 -4.59 2.37 -5.40
N ARG A 76 -5.61 2.86 -6.11
CA ARG A 76 -5.74 2.65 -7.55
C ARG A 76 -4.64 3.38 -8.31
N ASN A 77 -4.27 4.59 -7.88
CA ASN A 77 -3.27 5.41 -8.58
C ASN A 77 -1.84 4.90 -8.41
N ILE A 78 -1.54 4.17 -7.33
CA ILE A 78 -0.22 3.53 -7.15
C ILE A 78 -0.10 2.18 -7.89
N ASN A 79 -1.20 1.67 -8.46
CA ASN A 79 -1.18 0.47 -9.29
C ASN A 79 -0.56 0.79 -10.65
N GLN A 80 0.73 0.50 -10.80
CA GLN A 80 1.41 0.62 -12.09
C GLN A 80 1.08 -0.59 -12.97
N GLU A 81 0.02 -0.49 -13.77
CA GLU A 81 -0.26 -1.49 -14.81
C GLU A 81 0.82 -1.42 -15.91
N ALA A 82 1.58 -2.49 -16.08
CA ALA A 82 2.53 -2.63 -17.20
C ALA A 82 1.77 -2.74 -18.54
N LYS A 83 1.68 -1.63 -19.29
CA LYS A 83 1.04 -1.54 -20.60
C LYS A 83 1.95 -2.12 -21.70
N GLY A 84 1.50 -3.14 -22.45
CA GLY A 84 2.26 -3.71 -23.58
C GLY A 84 1.62 -4.92 -24.27
N LEU A 85 2.06 -5.22 -25.50
CA LEU A 85 1.61 -6.38 -26.30
C LEU A 85 2.05 -7.72 -25.69
N VAL A 86 3.29 -7.78 -25.17
CA VAL A 86 3.86 -8.98 -24.53
C VAL A 86 3.15 -9.29 -23.21
N THR A 87 2.81 -8.27 -22.42
CA THR A 87 2.08 -8.46 -21.16
C THR A 87 0.67 -9.00 -21.41
N GLY A 88 0.01 -8.58 -22.50
CA GLY A 88 -1.28 -9.14 -22.93
C GLY A 88 -1.24 -10.63 -23.28
N ALA A 89 -0.17 -11.10 -23.94
CA ALA A 89 0.03 -12.52 -24.28
C ALA A 89 0.36 -13.37 -23.05
N VAL A 90 1.27 -12.88 -22.19
CA VAL A 90 1.62 -13.56 -20.92
C VAL A 90 0.41 -13.60 -19.99
N ARG A 91 -0.45 -12.57 -19.95
CA ARG A 91 -1.69 -12.58 -19.16
C ARG A 91 -2.75 -13.56 -19.70
N LYS A 92 -2.74 -13.87 -21.00
CA LYS A 92 -3.57 -14.97 -21.54
C LYS A 92 -3.02 -16.33 -21.10
N MET A 93 -1.70 -16.49 -21.14
CA MET A 93 -1.02 -17.72 -20.71
C MET A 93 -1.15 -17.95 -19.20
N SER A 94 -0.95 -16.92 -18.37
CA SER A 94 -1.08 -17.05 -16.91
C SER A 94 -2.51 -17.38 -16.48
N ARG A 95 -3.53 -16.90 -17.21
CA ARG A 95 -4.94 -17.33 -17.03
C ARG A 95 -5.18 -18.79 -17.36
N TRP A 96 -4.40 -19.37 -18.27
CA TRP A 96 -4.49 -20.78 -18.64
C TRP A 96 -3.81 -21.68 -17.59
N VAL A 97 -2.66 -21.26 -17.06
CA VAL A 97 -1.90 -22.02 -16.04
C VAL A 97 -2.48 -21.82 -14.62
N ILE A 98 -2.94 -20.61 -14.28
CA ILE A 98 -3.43 -20.24 -12.95
C ILE A 98 -4.91 -19.85 -13.07
N ARG A 99 -5.79 -20.78 -12.68
CA ARG A 99 -7.27 -20.69 -12.83
C ARG A 99 -7.93 -19.51 -12.09
N ASP A 100 -7.18 -18.86 -11.18
CA ASP A 100 -7.62 -17.77 -10.29
C ASP A 100 -7.34 -16.34 -10.81
N ASN A 101 -6.67 -16.17 -11.97
CA ASN A 101 -6.33 -14.84 -12.52
C ASN A 101 -7.49 -14.19 -13.30
N ARG A 102 -8.69 -14.11 -12.71
CA ARG A 102 -9.88 -13.51 -13.34
C ARG A 102 -10.01 -12.02 -12.97
N LYS A 103 -10.69 -11.24 -13.82
CA LYS A 103 -11.13 -9.87 -13.48
C LYS A 103 -11.88 -9.93 -12.15
N GLY A 104 -11.53 -9.08 -11.17
CA GLY A 104 -12.09 -9.15 -9.81
C GLY A 104 -11.09 -9.60 -8.73
N ALA A 105 -9.85 -9.92 -9.10
CA ALA A 105 -8.83 -10.33 -8.12
C ALA A 105 -8.43 -9.20 -7.16
N PHE A 106 -8.56 -7.92 -7.56
CA PHE A 106 -8.16 -6.74 -6.78
C PHE A 106 -9.27 -5.67 -6.73
N GLY A 107 -10.48 -6.05 -6.33
CA GLY A 107 -11.64 -5.15 -6.33
C GLY A 107 -12.44 -5.18 -7.64
N ALA A 108 -13.38 -4.24 -7.79
CA ALA A 108 -14.33 -4.26 -8.88
C ALA A 108 -13.62 -3.92 -10.20
N ASN A 109 -13.56 -4.89 -11.12
CA ASN A 109 -12.97 -4.77 -12.46
C ASN A 109 -11.43 -4.66 -12.56
N GLN A 110 -10.67 -4.75 -11.45
CA GLN A 110 -9.20 -4.75 -11.52
C GLN A 110 -8.64 -6.18 -11.65
N ALA A 111 -7.64 -6.34 -12.51
CA ALA A 111 -6.94 -7.61 -12.74
C ALA A 111 -5.53 -7.64 -12.12
N THR A 112 -5.00 -6.49 -11.73
CA THR A 112 -3.68 -6.30 -11.10
C THR A 112 -3.84 -5.37 -9.91
N GLY A 113 -2.89 -5.39 -8.99
CA GLY A 113 -2.85 -4.49 -7.85
C GLY A 113 -1.43 -4.00 -7.57
N PRO A 114 -1.27 -2.98 -6.72
CA PRO A 114 0.06 -2.52 -6.31
C PRO A 114 0.84 -3.64 -5.64
N SER A 115 2.13 -3.74 -5.98
CA SER A 115 3.05 -4.69 -5.37
C SER A 115 3.51 -4.23 -3.97
N TYR A 116 3.33 -2.95 -3.65
CA TYR A 116 3.66 -2.36 -2.36
C TYR A 116 2.69 -1.22 -2.06
N ILE A 117 2.32 -1.08 -0.80
CA ILE A 117 1.51 0.03 -0.30
C ILE A 117 2.27 0.63 0.87
N ALA A 118 2.49 1.95 0.85
CA ALA A 118 3.06 2.66 2.00
C ALA A 118 2.05 2.66 3.16
N SER A 119 2.54 2.51 4.39
CA SER A 119 1.68 2.37 5.57
C SER A 119 0.77 3.58 5.82
N GLU A 120 1.26 4.79 5.55
CA GLU A 120 0.42 6.00 5.59
C GLU A 120 -0.70 5.97 4.55
N THR A 121 -0.40 5.57 3.31
CA THR A 121 -1.41 5.45 2.24
C THR A 121 -2.48 4.43 2.62
N PHE A 122 -2.08 3.29 3.18
CA PHE A 122 -3.02 2.30 3.69
C PHE A 122 -3.89 2.86 4.83
N ALA A 123 -3.28 3.53 5.81
CA ALA A 123 -4.00 4.07 6.96
C ALA A 123 -5.01 5.15 6.56
N THR A 124 -4.60 6.08 5.68
CA THR A 124 -5.50 7.11 5.12
C THR A 124 -6.65 6.45 4.36
N SER A 125 -6.35 5.55 3.42
CA SER A 125 -7.38 4.86 2.63
C SER A 125 -8.35 4.07 3.52
N LEU A 126 -7.84 3.44 4.60
CA LEU A 126 -8.68 2.70 5.54
C LEU A 126 -9.61 3.65 6.32
N LEU A 127 -9.09 4.75 6.86
CA LEU A 127 -9.89 5.74 7.59
C LEU A 127 -10.97 6.38 6.72
N GLU A 128 -10.63 6.72 5.47
CA GLU A 128 -11.56 7.26 4.48
C GLU A 128 -12.66 6.25 4.12
N ARG A 129 -12.29 5.00 3.84
CA ARG A 129 -13.27 3.95 3.48
C ARG A 129 -14.17 3.54 4.63
N LEU A 130 -13.72 3.75 5.87
CA LEU A 130 -14.53 3.55 7.07
C LEU A 130 -15.34 4.80 7.44
N GLY A 131 -15.15 5.94 6.77
CA GLY A 131 -15.87 7.19 7.04
C GLY A 131 -15.52 7.81 8.41
N ILE A 132 -14.36 7.50 8.97
CA ILE A 132 -13.95 7.96 10.32
C ILE A 132 -13.86 9.51 10.41
N PRO A 133 -13.30 10.23 9.43
CA PRO A 133 -13.29 11.70 9.47
C PRO A 133 -14.71 12.28 9.53
N ASN A 134 -15.61 11.80 8.66
CA ASN A 134 -17.00 12.24 8.61
C ASN A 134 -17.75 11.91 9.91
N LEU A 135 -17.45 10.76 10.52
CA LEU A 135 -17.99 10.37 11.83
C LEU A 135 -17.59 11.36 12.94
N ALA A 136 -16.30 11.74 12.99
CA ALA A 136 -15.81 12.70 13.97
C ALA A 136 -16.43 14.10 13.76
N GLU A 137 -16.55 14.53 12.51
CA GLU A 137 -17.21 15.78 12.14
C GLU A 137 -18.69 15.77 12.54
N LYS A 138 -19.44 14.70 12.22
CA LYS A 138 -20.86 14.58 12.62
C LYS A 138 -21.07 14.46 14.12
N LEU A 139 -20.15 13.82 14.84
CA LEU A 139 -20.17 13.84 16.31
C LEU A 139 -20.01 15.27 16.84
N THR A 140 -19.04 16.00 16.29
CA THR A 140 -18.77 17.41 16.65
C THR A 140 -20.00 18.28 16.38
N GLU A 141 -20.65 18.08 15.23
CA GLU A 141 -21.88 18.78 14.84
C GLU A 141 -23.02 18.56 15.85
N VAL A 142 -23.32 17.30 16.17
CA VAL A 142 -24.36 16.94 17.15
C VAL A 142 -24.05 17.51 18.53
N ARG A 143 -22.77 17.49 18.93
CA ARG A 143 -22.34 18.04 20.22
C ARG A 143 -22.42 19.56 20.28
N LEU A 144 -22.09 20.25 19.18
CA LEU A 144 -22.22 21.70 19.05
C LEU A 144 -23.69 22.13 19.15
N GLU A 145 -24.58 21.44 18.43
CA GLU A 145 -26.02 21.65 18.51
C GLU A 145 -26.54 21.43 19.95
N ARG A 146 -26.15 20.32 20.60
CA ARG A 146 -26.48 20.06 22.01
C ARG A 146 -25.87 21.08 22.96
N PHE A 147 -24.71 21.65 22.66
CA PHE A 147 -24.08 22.69 23.45
C PHE A 147 -24.88 24.00 23.38
N ILE A 148 -25.34 24.38 22.18
CA ILE A 148 -26.25 25.51 21.97
C ILE A 148 -27.57 25.27 22.72
N PHE A 149 -28.21 24.11 22.53
CA PHE A 149 -29.46 23.78 23.23
C PHE A 149 -29.31 23.77 24.75
N ARG A 150 -28.14 23.41 25.30
CA ARG A 150 -27.88 23.54 26.75
C ARG A 150 -27.96 25.00 27.24
N MET A 151 -27.56 25.95 26.41
CA MET A 151 -27.56 27.39 26.75
C MET A 151 -28.96 27.99 26.63
N VAL A 152 -29.59 27.85 25.46
CA VAL A 152 -30.85 28.54 25.12
C VAL A 152 -32.11 27.66 25.25
N GLY A 153 -31.95 26.34 25.32
CA GLY A 153 -33.03 25.35 25.38
C GLY A 153 -33.58 25.03 24.00
N SER A 154 -34.57 24.14 23.93
CA SER A 154 -35.19 23.72 22.68
C SER A 154 -36.00 24.87 22.06
N TYR A 155 -35.90 24.99 20.74
CA TYR A 155 -36.63 25.93 19.91
C TYR A 155 -36.87 25.31 18.52
N ALA A 156 -37.84 25.83 17.79
CA ALA A 156 -38.09 25.52 16.39
C ALA A 156 -38.14 26.84 15.60
N ILE A 157 -37.64 26.84 14.37
CA ILE A 157 -37.79 27.98 13.46
C ILE A 157 -38.85 27.59 12.45
N ASN A 158 -39.93 28.38 12.38
CA ASN A 158 -40.99 28.13 11.42
C ASN A 158 -40.65 28.68 10.03
N ARG A 159 -41.51 28.41 9.04
CA ARG A 159 -41.28 28.84 7.64
C ARG A 159 -41.19 30.36 7.45
N SER A 160 -41.67 31.15 8.41
CA SER A 160 -41.54 32.62 8.40
C SER A 160 -40.26 33.12 9.07
N GLY A 161 -39.40 32.23 9.58
CA GLY A 161 -38.19 32.57 10.30
C GLY A 161 -38.42 32.93 11.78
N ALA A 162 -39.66 32.80 12.28
CA ALA A 162 -39.95 33.09 13.68
C ALA A 162 -39.59 31.91 14.58
N ILE A 163 -39.09 32.23 15.77
CA ILE A 163 -38.65 31.27 16.79
C ILE A 163 -39.87 30.86 17.63
N ASP A 164 -40.22 29.59 17.53
CA ASP A 164 -41.26 28.95 18.32
C ASP A 164 -40.64 28.12 19.46
N PHE A 165 -41.14 28.30 20.68
CA PHE A 165 -40.70 27.53 21.83
C PHE A 165 -41.71 26.42 22.15
N PRO A 166 -41.25 25.20 22.50
CA PRO A 166 -42.15 24.14 22.92
C PRO A 166 -42.93 24.53 24.17
N ASP A 167 -44.15 23.99 24.31
CA ASP A 167 -45.03 24.31 25.43
C ASP A 167 -44.35 24.00 26.79
N SER A 168 -44.26 25.02 27.63
CA SER A 168 -43.43 25.02 28.84
C SER A 168 -44.04 24.25 30.02
N SER A 169 -45.29 23.78 29.86
CA SER A 169 -46.08 23.07 30.87
C SER A 169 -45.48 21.73 31.32
N CYS A 170 -44.64 21.10 30.48
CA CYS A 170 -43.96 19.83 30.79
C CYS A 170 -42.44 19.86 30.57
N ALA A 171 -41.86 21.05 30.38
CA ALA A 171 -40.46 21.18 30.00
C ALA A 171 -39.52 20.95 31.19
N ASP A 172 -38.64 19.96 31.08
CA ASP A 172 -37.55 19.77 32.05
C ASP A 172 -36.51 20.91 31.97
N GLY A 173 -35.63 21.01 32.97
CA GLY A 173 -34.62 22.06 33.02
C GLY A 173 -33.61 22.03 31.86
N TRP A 174 -33.50 20.92 31.12
CA TRP A 174 -32.67 20.80 29.93
C TRP A 174 -33.37 21.38 28.70
N GLN A 175 -34.66 21.08 28.52
CA GLN A 175 -35.50 21.61 27.45
C GLN A 175 -35.66 23.13 27.56
N LYS A 176 -35.72 23.68 28.78
CA LYS A 176 -35.74 25.14 28.99
C LYS A 176 -34.40 25.82 28.69
N GLY A 177 -33.27 25.11 28.82
CA GLY A 177 -31.94 25.72 28.68
C GLY A 177 -31.55 26.58 29.88
N ARG A 178 -30.23 26.71 30.12
CA ARG A 178 -29.73 27.34 31.34
C ARG A 178 -30.04 28.83 31.45
N ILE A 179 -30.04 29.58 30.36
CA ILE A 179 -30.33 31.02 30.40
C ILE A 179 -31.75 31.27 30.90
N ARG A 180 -32.75 30.57 30.34
CA ARG A 180 -34.14 30.69 30.78
C ARG A 180 -34.36 30.16 32.19
N VAL A 181 -33.67 29.08 32.60
CA VAL A 181 -33.73 28.59 33.99
C VAL A 181 -33.15 29.61 34.98
N ILE A 182 -32.10 30.36 34.60
CA ILE A 182 -31.55 31.43 35.44
C ILE A 182 -32.57 32.59 35.53
N ALA A 183 -33.21 32.95 34.43
CA ALA A 183 -34.24 33.99 34.39
C ALA A 183 -35.43 33.65 35.30
N GLU A 184 -35.98 32.44 35.16
CA GLU A 184 -37.11 31.93 35.97
C GLU A 184 -36.78 31.95 37.47
N LYS A 185 -35.58 31.51 37.86
CA LYS A 185 -35.15 31.51 39.27
C LYS A 185 -35.01 32.90 39.89
N LEU A 186 -34.80 33.92 39.06
CA LEU A 186 -34.66 35.30 39.49
C LEU A 186 -35.93 36.13 39.25
N ASN A 187 -37.04 35.48 38.89
CA ASN A 187 -38.31 36.13 38.55
C ASN A 187 -38.18 37.18 37.42
N VAL A 188 -37.24 36.97 36.49
CA VAL A 188 -37.15 37.77 35.26
C VAL A 188 -38.33 37.39 34.35
N PRO A 189 -38.97 38.34 33.64
CA PRO A 189 -40.04 38.05 32.70
C PRO A 189 -39.64 36.97 31.68
N ASN A 190 -40.63 36.22 31.20
CA ASN A 190 -40.41 35.14 30.25
C ASN A 190 -39.62 35.63 29.03
N LEU A 191 -38.48 34.98 28.76
CA LEU A 191 -37.58 35.35 27.67
C LEU A 191 -38.07 34.91 26.29
N ASN A 192 -39.16 34.15 26.20
CA ASN A 192 -39.67 33.68 24.90
C ASN A 192 -40.02 34.84 23.94
N ASP A 193 -40.54 35.95 24.49
CA ASP A 193 -40.91 37.15 23.71
C ASP A 193 -39.82 38.24 23.75
N ASP A 194 -38.66 37.93 24.35
CA ASP A 194 -37.57 38.88 24.53
C ASP A 194 -36.75 39.02 23.23
N LYS A 195 -36.70 40.23 22.68
CA LYS A 195 -36.06 40.49 21.38
C LYS A 195 -34.55 40.22 21.39
N ASP A 196 -33.86 40.56 22.47
CA ASP A 196 -32.41 40.34 22.59
C ASP A 196 -32.09 38.85 22.73
N PHE A 197 -32.93 38.11 23.45
CA PHE A 197 -32.81 36.65 23.55
C PHE A 197 -33.12 35.96 22.22
N GLN A 198 -34.12 36.42 21.47
CA GLN A 198 -34.39 35.93 20.11
C GLN A 198 -33.19 36.20 19.19
N THR A 199 -32.59 37.40 19.26
CA THR A 199 -31.37 37.75 18.50
C THR A 199 -30.20 36.83 18.84
N LEU A 200 -30.02 36.45 20.11
CA LEU A 200 -29.02 35.46 20.52
C LEU A 200 -29.25 34.09 19.86
N ILE A 201 -30.51 33.63 19.82
CA ILE A 201 -30.87 32.34 19.21
C ILE A 201 -30.64 32.39 17.70
N GLU A 202 -31.03 33.47 17.03
CA GLU A 202 -30.77 33.68 15.60
C GLU A 202 -29.28 33.60 15.29
N GLY A 203 -28.45 34.33 16.06
CA GLY A 203 -26.99 34.28 15.91
C GLY A 203 -26.41 32.90 16.16
N TYR A 204 -26.92 32.17 17.15
CA TYR A 204 -26.50 30.78 17.41
C TYR A 204 -26.90 29.83 16.27
N ASN A 205 -28.10 29.99 15.71
CA ASN A 205 -28.55 29.18 14.58
C ASN A 205 -27.71 29.47 13.33
N GLU A 206 -27.42 30.74 13.03
CA GLU A 206 -26.53 31.12 11.92
C GLU A 206 -25.14 30.50 12.09
N ILE A 207 -24.55 30.57 13.28
CA ILE A 207 -23.24 29.96 13.57
C ILE A 207 -23.29 28.44 13.36
N LEU A 208 -24.36 27.78 13.82
CA LEU A 208 -24.54 26.35 13.62
C LEU A 208 -24.68 26.00 12.14
N ASP A 209 -25.43 26.78 11.36
CA ASP A 209 -25.61 26.57 9.93
C ASP A 209 -24.29 26.78 9.16
N THR A 210 -23.50 27.80 9.49
CA THR A 210 -22.16 27.97 8.90
C THR A 210 -21.20 26.82 9.23
N PHE A 211 -21.30 26.23 10.43
CA PHE A 211 -20.54 25.03 10.79
C PHE A 211 -20.99 23.83 9.97
N LYS A 212 -22.31 23.62 9.87
CA LYS A 212 -22.93 22.51 9.12
C LYS A 212 -22.62 22.58 7.62
N ALA A 213 -22.44 23.78 7.07
CA ALA A 213 -22.05 24.03 5.70
C ALA A 213 -20.52 23.87 5.46
N GLY A 214 -19.73 23.68 6.52
CA GLY A 214 -18.26 23.60 6.42
C GLY A 214 -17.57 24.94 6.15
N GLU A 215 -18.28 26.06 6.32
CA GLU A 215 -17.76 27.42 6.06
C GLU A 215 -16.92 27.96 7.22
N ALA A 216 -17.04 27.36 8.41
CA ALA A 216 -16.32 27.76 9.61
C ALA A 216 -15.79 26.55 10.40
N ALA A 217 -14.57 26.68 10.92
CA ALA A 217 -13.98 25.70 11.84
C ALA A 217 -14.62 25.79 13.24
N LEU A 218 -14.49 24.70 14.02
CA LEU A 218 -15.07 24.61 15.37
C LEU A 218 -14.59 25.75 16.27
N GLU A 219 -13.31 26.08 16.26
CA GLU A 219 -12.71 27.16 17.06
C GLU A 219 -13.36 28.51 16.75
N THR A 220 -13.58 28.80 15.46
CA THR A 220 -14.25 30.01 14.99
C THR A 220 -15.70 30.06 15.48
N CYS A 221 -16.43 28.94 15.36
CA CYS A 221 -17.81 28.86 15.83
C CYS A 221 -17.89 29.09 17.34
N VAL A 222 -17.02 28.47 18.14
CA VAL A 222 -17.01 28.67 19.59
C VAL A 222 -16.67 30.12 19.96
N SER A 223 -15.75 30.78 19.24
CA SER A 223 -15.49 32.22 19.44
C SER A 223 -16.73 33.06 19.15
N ARG A 224 -17.37 32.85 17.99
CA ARG A 224 -18.59 33.57 17.61
C ARG A 224 -19.74 33.32 18.61
N LEU A 225 -19.88 32.10 19.15
CA LEU A 225 -20.87 31.80 20.19
C LEU A 225 -20.59 32.58 21.49
N ASN A 226 -19.33 32.71 21.87
CA ASN A 226 -18.91 33.46 23.06
C ASN A 226 -19.15 34.98 22.89
N GLU A 227 -18.87 35.50 21.69
CA GLU A 227 -19.09 36.89 21.31
C GLU A 227 -20.58 37.23 21.29
N ALA A 228 -21.41 36.42 20.62
CA ALA A 228 -22.86 36.60 20.62
C ALA A 228 -23.46 36.53 22.03
N PHE A 229 -22.94 35.65 22.90
CA PHE A 229 -23.37 35.63 24.30
C PHE A 229 -22.95 36.90 25.05
N ASP A 230 -21.77 37.46 24.75
CA ASP A 230 -21.35 38.74 25.33
C ASP A 230 -22.29 39.87 24.93
N SER A 231 -22.62 39.95 23.64
CA SER A 231 -23.55 40.95 23.11
C SER A 231 -24.91 40.88 23.79
N TYR A 232 -25.44 39.66 24.01
CA TYR A 232 -26.68 39.47 24.77
C TYR A 232 -26.58 39.91 26.23
N ILE A 233 -25.45 39.61 26.90
CA ILE A 233 -25.21 40.05 28.27
C ILE A 233 -25.17 41.57 28.34
N THR A 234 -24.49 42.23 27.39
CA THR A 234 -24.42 43.70 27.32
C THR A 234 -25.80 44.32 27.07
N ALA A 235 -26.58 43.79 26.12
CA ALA A 235 -27.95 44.26 25.90
C ALA A 235 -28.85 44.11 27.13
N SER A 236 -28.63 43.05 27.92
CA SER A 236 -29.36 42.80 29.17
C SER A 236 -28.98 43.75 30.31
N GLU A 237 -27.89 44.52 30.21
CA GLU A 237 -27.45 45.44 31.27
C GLU A 237 -28.39 46.63 31.46
N ASP A 238 -29.02 47.07 30.37
CA ASP A 238 -29.86 48.27 30.37
C ASP A 238 -31.25 48.00 30.96
N ASP A 239 -31.83 46.84 30.66
CA ASP A 239 -33.27 46.57 30.90
C ASP A 239 -33.57 45.40 31.86
N LYS A 240 -32.56 44.66 32.36
CA LYS A 240 -32.77 43.46 33.20
C LYS A 240 -32.17 43.58 34.60
N ASP A 241 -32.60 42.70 35.51
CA ASP A 241 -32.09 42.64 36.89
C ASP A 241 -30.55 42.47 36.91
N PRO A 242 -29.79 43.34 37.60
CA PRO A 242 -28.34 43.19 37.75
C PRO A 242 -27.90 41.82 38.31
N ALA A 243 -28.73 41.16 39.12
CA ALA A 243 -28.46 39.80 39.58
C ALA A 243 -28.50 38.77 38.45
N PHE A 244 -29.40 38.94 37.47
CA PHE A 244 -29.50 38.10 36.28
C PHE A 244 -28.24 38.24 35.42
N VAL A 245 -27.83 39.48 35.10
CA VAL A 245 -26.61 39.77 34.33
C VAL A 245 -25.36 39.18 35.00
N ARG A 246 -25.21 39.34 36.33
CA ARG A 246 -24.08 38.74 37.07
C ARG A 246 -24.05 37.20 36.95
N ARG A 247 -25.21 36.56 37.02
CA ARG A 247 -25.33 35.09 36.85
C ARG A 247 -24.99 34.67 35.43
N LEU A 248 -25.40 35.42 34.40
CA LEU A 248 -25.03 35.15 33.01
C LEU A 248 -23.51 35.26 32.81
N ARG A 249 -22.86 36.31 33.32
CA ARG A 249 -21.39 36.43 33.24
C ARG A 249 -20.66 35.28 33.92
N SER A 250 -21.13 34.84 35.08
CA SER A 250 -20.59 33.66 35.76
C SER A 250 -20.80 32.38 34.95
N TYR A 251 -21.97 32.22 34.33
CA TYR A 251 -22.27 31.07 33.48
C TYR A 251 -21.40 31.05 32.22
N LYS A 252 -21.30 32.17 31.50
CA LYS A 252 -20.39 32.35 30.34
C LYS A 252 -18.95 32.00 30.70
N ARG A 253 -18.40 32.60 31.77
CA ARG A 253 -17.02 32.30 32.22
C ARG A 253 -16.85 30.83 32.60
N GLY A 254 -17.89 30.20 33.15
CA GLY A 254 -17.93 28.78 33.45
C GLY A 254 -17.82 27.90 32.20
N LEU A 255 -18.54 28.26 31.13
CA LEU A 255 -18.59 27.52 29.87
C LEU A 255 -17.34 27.70 29.00
N PHE A 256 -17.01 28.94 28.68
CA PHE A 256 -15.99 29.26 27.68
C PHE A 256 -14.58 29.39 28.28
N GLY A 257 -14.46 29.75 29.56
CA GLY A 257 -13.16 30.07 30.17
C GLY A 257 -12.60 31.40 29.64
N GLU A 258 -11.28 31.54 29.63
CA GLU A 258 -10.59 32.75 29.12
C GLU A 258 -10.35 32.70 27.60
N ASN A 259 -10.01 31.53 27.07
CA ASN A 259 -9.61 31.36 25.66
C ASN A 259 -10.53 30.43 24.86
N ASN A 260 -11.77 30.22 25.29
CA ASN A 260 -12.74 29.28 24.68
C ASN A 260 -12.37 27.78 24.77
N GLU A 261 -11.14 27.42 25.13
CA GLU A 261 -10.65 26.04 25.23
C GLU A 261 -11.52 25.15 26.14
N ARG A 262 -12.14 25.73 27.18
CA ARG A 262 -12.98 24.95 28.09
C ARG A 262 -14.23 24.43 27.38
N ALA A 263 -14.82 25.19 26.47
CA ALA A 263 -15.96 24.73 25.68
C ALA A 263 -15.53 23.61 24.72
N ILE A 264 -14.33 23.74 24.13
CA ILE A 264 -13.80 22.77 23.16
C ILE A 264 -13.44 21.44 23.84
N VAL A 265 -12.62 21.49 24.89
CA VAL A 265 -12.06 20.30 25.56
C VAL A 265 -13.01 19.79 26.64
N ALA A 266 -13.31 20.60 27.65
CA ALA A 266 -14.13 20.16 28.79
C ALA A 266 -15.64 20.09 28.44
N GLY A 267 -16.09 20.90 27.48
CA GLY A 267 -17.43 20.81 26.91
C GLY A 267 -17.61 19.63 25.95
N GLY A 268 -16.51 18.94 25.60
CA GLY A 268 -16.49 17.74 24.76
C GLY A 268 -16.83 18.00 23.30
N LEU A 269 -16.77 19.25 22.84
CA LEU A 269 -17.13 19.59 21.45
C LEU A 269 -16.20 18.90 20.46
N GLN A 270 -14.89 18.93 20.73
CA GLN A 270 -13.93 18.16 19.96
C GLN A 270 -13.86 16.72 20.51
N PRO A 271 -14.20 15.70 19.70
CA PRO A 271 -14.19 14.34 20.17
C PRO A 271 -12.77 13.81 20.35
N SER A 272 -12.54 13.03 21.40
CA SER A 272 -11.26 12.37 21.63
C SER A 272 -11.04 11.20 20.66
N ILE A 273 -9.79 10.75 20.51
CA ILE A 273 -9.46 9.57 19.68
C ILE A 273 -10.23 8.33 20.16
N ALA A 274 -10.40 8.16 21.48
CA ALA A 274 -11.16 7.04 22.02
C ALA A 274 -12.65 7.16 21.69
N GLU A 275 -13.22 8.37 21.74
CA GLU A 275 -14.62 8.59 21.37
C GLU A 275 -14.86 8.31 19.88
N ILE A 276 -13.94 8.74 19.01
CA ILE A 276 -13.96 8.41 17.57
C ILE A 276 -13.91 6.89 17.37
N ALA A 277 -13.13 6.17 18.17
CA ALA A 277 -13.11 4.72 18.09
C ALA A 277 -14.34 4.03 18.65
N GLU A 278 -14.95 4.59 19.69
CA GLU A 278 -16.22 4.12 20.21
C GLU A 278 -17.36 4.27 19.20
N LEU A 279 -17.28 5.22 18.27
CA LEU A 279 -18.26 5.34 17.17
C LEU A 279 -18.31 4.09 16.30
N MET A 280 -17.20 3.34 16.18
CA MET A 280 -17.20 2.07 15.46
C MET A 280 -17.89 0.93 16.23
N ASN A 281 -18.17 1.13 17.51
CA ASN A 281 -18.93 0.21 18.32
C ASN A 281 -20.38 0.69 18.47
N GLN A 282 -21.31 0.04 17.77
CA GLN A 282 -22.73 0.39 17.76
C GLN A 282 -23.42 0.31 19.13
N THR A 283 -22.81 -0.37 20.12
CA THR A 283 -23.35 -0.41 21.49
C THR A 283 -22.89 0.77 22.36
N SER A 284 -21.94 1.58 21.89
CA SER A 284 -21.37 2.68 22.67
C SER A 284 -22.38 3.80 22.89
N CYS A 285 -22.16 4.59 23.95
CA CYS A 285 -22.97 5.79 24.21
C CYS A 285 -22.72 6.86 23.12
N THR A 286 -21.46 6.96 22.66
CA THR A 286 -21.01 7.89 21.62
C THR A 286 -21.67 7.61 20.27
N TYR A 287 -21.79 6.34 19.89
CA TYR A 287 -22.55 5.97 18.68
C TYR A 287 -24.04 6.31 18.82
N ARG A 288 -24.63 6.07 20.00
CA ARG A 288 -26.03 6.40 20.26
C ARG A 288 -26.32 7.89 20.14
N GLU A 289 -25.38 8.76 20.53
CA GLU A 289 -25.48 10.21 20.33
C GLU A 289 -25.70 10.57 18.85
N ILE A 290 -24.93 9.98 17.94
CA ILE A 290 -25.12 10.17 16.50
C ILE A 290 -26.40 9.49 16.01
N SER A 291 -26.63 8.23 16.38
CA SER A 291 -27.76 7.47 15.86
C SER A 291 -29.12 8.08 16.24
N SER A 292 -29.21 8.71 17.42
CA SER A 292 -30.44 9.41 17.83
C SER A 292 -30.74 10.61 16.94
N SER A 293 -29.71 11.35 16.53
CA SER A 293 -29.86 12.49 15.62
C SER A 293 -30.22 12.00 14.21
N TYR A 294 -29.65 10.88 13.78
CA TYR A 294 -30.03 10.23 12.52
C TYR A 294 -31.50 9.79 12.51
N GLN A 295 -31.96 9.10 13.56
CA GLN A 295 -33.36 8.66 13.68
C GLN A 295 -34.34 9.84 13.67
N ALA A 296 -33.95 10.99 14.24
CA ALA A 296 -34.79 12.18 14.24
C ALA A 296 -35.00 12.76 12.83
N ILE A 297 -34.00 12.63 11.94
CA ILE A 297 -34.10 13.13 10.57
C ILE A 297 -34.62 12.10 9.57
N SER A 298 -34.44 10.80 9.82
CA SER A 298 -34.78 9.73 8.86
C SER A 298 -36.25 9.76 8.46
N THR A 299 -37.14 9.98 9.44
CA THR A 299 -38.60 10.04 9.21
C THR A 299 -39.00 11.10 8.18
N ARG A 300 -38.25 12.22 8.12
CA ARG A 300 -38.48 13.30 7.14
C ARG A 300 -37.72 13.09 5.84
N ALA A 301 -36.56 12.44 5.90
CA ALA A 301 -35.68 12.24 4.76
C ALA A 301 -36.07 11.05 3.87
N GLU A 302 -36.67 9.99 4.42
CA GLU A 302 -37.09 8.79 3.67
C GLU A 302 -38.04 9.11 2.49
N PRO A 303 -39.09 9.95 2.66
CA PRO A 303 -39.94 10.35 1.53
C PRO A 303 -39.20 11.17 0.47
N ILE A 304 -38.16 11.93 0.86
CA ILE A 304 -37.32 12.70 -0.07
C ILE A 304 -36.42 11.73 -0.85
N GLU A 305 -35.82 10.76 -0.17
CA GLU A 305 -35.01 9.71 -0.79
C GLU A 305 -35.82 8.91 -1.81
N GLU A 306 -37.08 8.57 -1.51
CA GLU A 306 -37.94 7.89 -2.46
C GLU A 306 -38.15 8.70 -3.74
N LYS A 307 -38.43 10.01 -3.63
CA LYS A 307 -38.56 10.91 -4.79
C LYS A 307 -37.27 10.97 -5.61
N VAL A 308 -36.12 11.08 -4.95
CA VAL A 308 -34.81 11.13 -5.62
C VAL A 308 -34.52 9.81 -6.34
N ASN A 309 -34.74 8.67 -5.68
CA ASN A 309 -34.52 7.35 -6.28
C ASN A 309 -35.43 7.09 -7.48
N ASN A 310 -36.69 7.54 -7.42
CA ASN A 310 -37.61 7.46 -8.55
C ASN A 310 -37.10 8.26 -9.75
N GLU A 311 -36.62 9.49 -9.54
CA GLU A 311 -36.05 10.31 -10.62
C GLU A 311 -34.75 9.72 -11.18
N VAL A 312 -33.86 9.22 -10.31
CA VAL A 312 -32.64 8.50 -10.73
C VAL A 312 -32.98 7.27 -11.58
N GLY A 313 -34.03 6.54 -11.21
CA GLY A 313 -34.55 5.41 -11.99
C GLY A 313 -34.97 5.84 -13.40
N LEU A 314 -35.74 6.92 -13.51
CA LEU A 314 -36.17 7.49 -14.80
C LEU A 314 -35.00 7.96 -15.65
N GLN A 315 -33.99 8.59 -15.04
CA GLN A 315 -32.77 9.00 -15.74
C GLN A 315 -31.96 7.78 -16.23
N LEU A 316 -31.83 6.74 -15.41
CA LEU A 316 -31.10 5.53 -15.76
C LEU A 316 -31.81 4.74 -16.88
N GLU A 317 -33.14 4.70 -16.88
CA GLU A 317 -33.93 4.12 -17.97
C GLU A 317 -33.66 4.84 -19.30
N LYS A 318 -33.67 6.18 -19.30
CA LYS A 318 -33.33 6.98 -20.49
C LYS A 318 -31.90 6.71 -20.96
N TYR A 319 -30.94 6.71 -20.02
CA TYR A 319 -29.54 6.42 -20.35
C TYR A 319 -29.35 5.02 -20.95
N ASN A 320 -30.05 4.02 -20.42
CA ASN A 320 -29.98 2.65 -20.91
C ASN A 320 -30.60 2.45 -22.31
N GLN A 321 -31.48 3.34 -22.77
CA GLN A 321 -32.03 3.29 -24.13
C GLN A 321 -30.97 3.58 -25.21
N GLU A 322 -29.89 4.27 -24.85
CA GLU A 322 -28.80 4.63 -25.77
C GLU A 322 -27.66 3.58 -25.80
N LEU A 323 -27.71 2.58 -24.90
CA LEU A 323 -26.65 1.59 -24.74
C LEU A 323 -26.99 0.27 -25.44
N GLU A 324 -25.97 -0.38 -26.02
CA GLU A 324 -26.09 -1.75 -26.55
C GLU A 324 -26.39 -2.78 -25.45
N LYS A 325 -25.97 -2.51 -24.20
CA LYS A 325 -26.23 -3.34 -23.03
C LYS A 325 -26.64 -2.49 -21.84
N PRO A 326 -27.82 -2.75 -21.24
CA PRO A 326 -28.27 -1.97 -20.10
C PRO A 326 -27.39 -2.22 -18.88
N VAL A 327 -27.19 -1.16 -18.10
CA VAL A 327 -26.42 -1.17 -16.85
C VAL A 327 -27.30 -0.77 -15.67
N THR A 328 -27.00 -1.35 -14.51
CA THR A 328 -27.59 -0.95 -13.24
C THR A 328 -26.77 0.16 -12.59
N LEU A 329 -27.37 1.00 -11.74
CA LEU A 329 -26.66 2.05 -11.00
C LEU A 329 -25.41 1.52 -10.27
N ALA A 330 -25.51 0.35 -9.63
CA ALA A 330 -24.41 -0.30 -8.90
C ALA A 330 -23.21 -0.73 -9.78
N GLN A 331 -23.39 -0.80 -11.11
CA GLN A 331 -22.31 -1.12 -12.06
C GLN A 331 -21.54 0.11 -12.53
N LEU A 332 -22.08 1.31 -12.28
CA LEU A 332 -21.42 2.57 -12.60
C LEU A 332 -20.32 2.89 -11.59
N THR A 333 -19.39 3.77 -11.98
CA THR A 333 -18.42 4.35 -11.05
C THR A 333 -19.14 5.21 -10.00
N ASN A 334 -18.56 5.36 -8.81
CA ASN A 334 -19.13 6.20 -7.76
C ASN A 334 -19.35 7.65 -8.23
N GLU A 335 -18.43 8.19 -9.04
CA GLU A 335 -18.57 9.51 -9.67
C GLU A 335 -19.82 9.59 -10.54
N ASN A 336 -20.04 8.60 -11.40
CA ASN A 336 -21.23 8.56 -12.25
C ASN A 336 -22.51 8.40 -11.43
N GLN A 337 -22.49 7.56 -10.39
CA GLN A 337 -23.64 7.42 -9.48
C GLN A 337 -24.02 8.76 -8.84
N GLN A 338 -23.03 9.52 -8.36
CA GLN A 338 -23.26 10.85 -7.79
C GLN A 338 -23.80 11.85 -8.81
N LEU A 339 -23.38 11.77 -10.09
CA LEU A 339 -23.93 12.62 -11.15
C LEU A 339 -25.44 12.42 -11.34
N PHE A 340 -25.91 11.17 -11.37
CA PHE A 340 -27.35 10.89 -11.45
C PHE A 340 -28.11 11.47 -10.25
N VAL A 341 -27.60 11.24 -9.03
CA VAL A 341 -28.23 11.75 -7.81
C VAL A 341 -28.29 13.29 -7.80
N ASN A 342 -27.20 13.96 -8.16
CA ASN A 342 -27.14 15.42 -8.20
C ASN A 342 -28.06 16.00 -9.27
N ASP A 343 -28.13 15.39 -10.45
CA ASP A 343 -29.06 15.81 -11.51
C ASP A 343 -30.51 15.67 -11.04
N ALA A 344 -30.85 14.54 -10.41
CA ALA A 344 -32.18 14.28 -9.87
C ALA A 344 -32.58 15.31 -8.80
N LEU A 345 -31.69 15.61 -7.85
CA LEU A 345 -31.93 16.65 -6.85
C LEU A 345 -32.15 18.02 -7.49
N SER A 346 -31.29 18.41 -8.43
CA SER A 346 -31.38 19.72 -9.09
C SER A 346 -32.69 19.90 -9.84
N LYS A 347 -33.15 18.84 -10.54
CA LYS A 347 -34.42 18.82 -11.25
C LYS A 347 -35.61 18.92 -10.29
N LEU A 348 -35.62 18.13 -9.23
CA LEU A 348 -36.72 18.13 -8.25
C LEU A 348 -36.86 19.49 -7.53
N VAL A 349 -35.74 20.16 -7.27
CA VAL A 349 -35.75 21.54 -6.73
C VAL A 349 -36.27 22.53 -7.77
N ALA A 350 -35.83 22.44 -9.03
CA ALA A 350 -36.30 23.32 -10.11
C ALA A 350 -37.81 23.18 -10.36
N GLU A 351 -38.35 21.97 -10.22
CA GLU A 351 -39.78 21.66 -10.34
C GLU A 351 -40.59 21.99 -9.08
N LYS A 352 -39.95 22.54 -8.03
CA LYS A 352 -40.54 22.83 -6.72
C LYS A 352 -41.13 21.59 -6.02
N ALA A 353 -40.67 20.40 -6.41
CA ALA A 353 -41.04 19.14 -5.77
C ALA A 353 -40.28 18.91 -4.45
N LEU A 354 -39.14 19.60 -4.28
CA LEU A 354 -38.31 19.70 -3.08
C LEU A 354 -37.90 21.15 -2.83
N SER A 355 -37.72 21.54 -1.57
CA SER A 355 -37.05 22.80 -1.19
C SER A 355 -35.53 22.63 -1.10
N GLU A 356 -34.79 23.75 -0.99
CA GLU A 356 -33.35 23.69 -0.66
C GLU A 356 -33.10 23.07 0.73
N ASP A 357 -33.99 23.29 1.69
CA ASP A 357 -33.93 22.63 3.00
C ASP A 357 -34.10 21.11 2.89
N ASP A 358 -35.00 20.65 2.01
CA ASP A 358 -35.22 19.22 1.76
C ASP A 358 -33.98 18.59 1.11
N ARG A 359 -33.31 19.31 0.20
CA ARG A 359 -32.04 18.89 -0.40
C ARG A 359 -30.94 18.77 0.66
N ALA A 360 -30.75 19.79 1.49
CA ALA A 360 -29.75 19.77 2.57
C ALA A 360 -30.04 18.63 3.57
N LEU A 361 -31.32 18.39 3.87
CA LEU A 361 -31.75 17.28 4.71
C LEU A 361 -31.43 15.91 4.08
N TYR A 362 -31.64 15.75 2.77
CA TYR A 362 -31.30 14.53 2.03
C TYR A 362 -29.79 14.27 2.05
N GLU A 363 -28.96 15.26 1.72
CA GLU A 363 -27.50 15.12 1.69
C GLU A 363 -26.94 14.73 3.08
N ARG A 364 -27.47 15.36 4.14
CA ARG A 364 -27.17 15.00 5.53
C ARG A 364 -27.60 13.57 5.86
N TYR A 365 -28.79 13.17 5.46
CA TYR A 365 -29.32 11.83 5.69
C TYR A 365 -28.46 10.75 4.99
N GLN A 366 -28.08 10.96 3.74
CA GLN A 366 -27.22 10.04 2.99
C GLN A 366 -25.86 9.85 3.67
N THR A 367 -25.25 10.94 4.16
CA THR A 367 -23.98 10.87 4.88
C THR A 367 -24.06 9.93 6.09
N TYR A 368 -25.14 10.02 6.89
CA TYR A 368 -25.33 9.13 8.04
C TYR A 368 -25.62 7.68 7.62
N LYS A 369 -26.40 7.48 6.56
CA LYS A 369 -26.74 6.15 6.03
C LYS A 369 -25.51 5.42 5.49
N ASP A 370 -24.63 6.13 4.80
CA ASP A 370 -23.35 5.61 4.31
C ASP A 370 -22.44 5.19 5.45
N ILE A 371 -22.34 6.04 6.48
CA ILE A 371 -21.59 5.75 7.71
C ILE A 371 -22.13 4.48 8.39
N GLN A 372 -23.45 4.37 8.60
CA GLN A 372 -24.05 3.17 9.21
C GLN A 372 -23.74 1.92 8.40
N THR A 373 -23.91 1.99 7.08
CA THR A 373 -23.63 0.87 6.17
C THR A 373 -22.16 0.46 6.21
N ALA A 374 -21.24 1.42 6.29
CA ALA A 374 -19.80 1.15 6.42
C ALA A 374 -19.47 0.43 7.74
N LEU A 375 -20.08 0.89 8.84
CA LEU A 375 -19.90 0.30 10.17
C LEU A 375 -20.50 -1.12 10.29
N ASP A 376 -21.69 -1.34 9.73
CA ASP A 376 -22.38 -2.65 9.72
C ASP A 376 -21.56 -3.73 9.03
N LYS A 377 -20.90 -3.34 7.93
CA LYS A 377 -20.07 -4.26 7.14
C LYS A 377 -18.66 -4.45 7.71
N MET A 378 -18.31 -3.80 8.83
CA MET A 378 -16.98 -3.87 9.41
C MET A 378 -16.75 -5.20 10.15
N PRO A 379 -15.63 -5.91 9.90
CA PRO A 379 -15.23 -7.06 10.72
C PRO A 379 -15.10 -6.69 12.21
N GLN A 380 -15.55 -7.56 13.11
CA GLN A 380 -15.43 -7.38 14.56
C GLN A 380 -13.96 -7.33 15.00
N SER A 381 -13.10 -8.15 14.40
CA SER A 381 -11.64 -8.13 14.62
C SER A 381 -11.03 -6.76 14.32
N LEU A 382 -11.50 -6.11 13.26
CA LEU A 382 -11.05 -4.79 12.88
C LEU A 382 -11.52 -3.75 13.89
N ARG A 383 -12.80 -3.80 14.31
CA ARG A 383 -13.34 -2.91 15.35
C ARG A 383 -12.53 -2.98 16.66
N GLN A 384 -12.23 -4.18 17.13
CA GLN A 384 -11.42 -4.40 18.34
C GLN A 384 -9.98 -3.90 18.16
N SER A 385 -9.41 -4.13 16.97
CA SER A 385 -8.05 -3.68 16.66
C SER A 385 -7.99 -2.15 16.67
N LEU A 386 -8.90 -1.49 15.95
CA LEU A 386 -8.96 -0.03 15.87
C LEU A 386 -9.26 0.61 17.23
N SER A 387 -10.14 0.02 18.06
CA SER A 387 -10.37 0.54 19.42
C SER A 387 -9.13 0.45 20.31
N SER A 388 -8.35 -0.63 20.19
CA SER A 388 -7.08 -0.77 20.91
C SER A 388 -6.01 0.22 20.44
N LEU A 389 -5.98 0.51 19.13
CA LEU A 389 -5.05 1.46 18.53
C LEU A 389 -5.41 2.90 18.91
N ALA A 390 -6.70 3.24 18.93
CA ALA A 390 -7.19 4.53 19.36
C ALA A 390 -6.85 4.85 20.81
N ARG A 391 -7.07 3.90 21.73
CA ARG A 391 -6.69 4.06 23.15
C ARG A 391 -5.18 4.25 23.31
N ARG A 392 -4.37 3.58 22.48
CA ARG A 392 -2.91 3.76 22.48
C ARG A 392 -2.50 5.12 21.93
N ALA A 393 -3.14 5.57 20.84
CA ALA A 393 -2.91 6.88 20.24
C ALA A 393 -3.25 7.99 21.25
N GLU A 394 -4.37 7.87 21.96
CA GLU A 394 -4.78 8.81 23.02
C GLU A 394 -3.75 8.89 24.15
N THR A 395 -3.26 7.74 24.63
CA THR A 395 -2.22 7.70 25.69
C THR A 395 -0.90 8.35 25.25
N ARG A 396 -0.61 8.36 23.94
CA ARG A 396 0.61 8.97 23.36
C ARG A 396 0.43 10.43 22.96
N SER A 397 -0.80 10.89 22.78
CA SER A 397 -1.08 12.27 22.37
C SER A 397 -0.77 13.21 23.55
N GLN A 398 0.27 14.03 23.39
CA GLN A 398 0.66 15.06 24.38
C GLN A 398 0.12 16.46 24.03
N ARG A 399 -0.50 16.63 22.85
CA ARG A 399 -0.99 17.93 22.37
C ARG A 399 -2.46 17.82 21.97
N VAL A 400 -3.26 18.76 22.48
CA VAL A 400 -4.66 18.96 22.10
C VAL A 400 -4.69 19.43 20.63
N GLY A 401 -5.47 18.76 19.77
CA GLY A 401 -5.82 19.28 18.45
C GLY A 401 -5.31 18.51 17.22
N ASN A 402 -4.42 17.50 17.35
CA ASN A 402 -3.94 16.69 16.21
C ASN A 402 -4.28 15.19 16.36
N ASP A 403 -5.48 14.93 16.86
CA ASP A 403 -5.88 13.62 17.38
C ASP A 403 -6.09 12.58 16.26
N LEU A 404 -6.64 12.99 15.12
CA LEU A 404 -6.88 12.07 14.00
C LEU A 404 -5.57 11.63 13.31
N SER A 405 -4.56 12.51 13.23
CA SER A 405 -3.26 12.12 12.64
C SER A 405 -2.55 11.11 13.53
N GLN A 406 -2.57 11.28 14.85
CA GLN A 406 -1.96 10.36 15.79
C GLN A 406 -2.59 8.96 15.70
N PHE A 407 -3.92 8.91 15.51
CA PHE A 407 -4.62 7.66 15.30
C PHE A 407 -4.22 6.98 13.97
N ARG A 408 -4.15 7.76 12.88
CA ARG A 408 -3.66 7.29 11.58
C ARG A 408 -2.26 6.69 11.68
N ASP A 409 -1.37 7.33 12.43
CA ASP A 409 0.01 6.85 12.59
C ASP A 409 0.07 5.52 13.35
N GLU A 410 -0.79 5.29 14.35
CA GLU A 410 -0.90 3.99 15.02
C GLU A 410 -1.45 2.89 14.09
N ILE A 411 -2.36 3.23 13.18
CA ILE A 411 -2.85 2.31 12.13
C ILE A 411 -1.72 1.98 11.15
N ALA A 412 -0.95 2.98 10.71
CA ALA A 412 0.20 2.79 9.84
C ALA A 412 1.24 1.85 10.47
N LEU A 413 1.58 2.08 11.74
CA LEU A 413 2.49 1.21 12.50
C LEU A 413 1.93 -0.21 12.73
N TRP A 414 0.62 -0.35 12.86
CA TRP A 414 -0.04 -1.67 12.95
C TRP A 414 0.06 -2.42 11.62
N PHE A 415 -0.21 -1.74 10.51
CA PHE A 415 -0.07 -2.29 9.17
C PHE A 415 1.38 -2.72 8.88
N ASP A 416 2.37 -1.87 9.14
CA ASP A 416 3.79 -2.19 8.92
C ASP A 416 4.24 -3.41 9.71
N ARG A 417 3.82 -3.52 10.98
CA ARG A 417 4.11 -4.71 11.80
C ARG A 417 3.47 -5.97 11.23
N SER A 418 2.23 -5.87 10.74
CA SER A 418 1.55 -7.00 10.09
C SER A 418 2.25 -7.42 8.80
N MET A 419 2.59 -6.46 7.93
CA MET A 419 3.24 -6.73 6.65
C MET A 419 4.66 -7.30 6.82
N ASN A 420 5.40 -6.84 7.83
CA ASN A 420 6.70 -7.43 8.17
C ASN A 420 6.57 -8.90 8.60
N ARG A 421 5.51 -9.24 9.34
CA ARG A 421 5.23 -10.62 9.75
C ARG A 421 4.77 -11.49 8.57
N SER A 422 3.87 -10.99 7.72
CA SER A 422 3.34 -11.76 6.59
C SER A 422 4.38 -11.98 5.50
N SER A 423 5.29 -11.02 5.30
CA SER A 423 6.39 -11.10 4.31
C SER A 423 7.31 -12.31 4.49
N GLY A 424 7.31 -12.95 5.67
CA GLY A 424 8.08 -14.18 5.90
C GLY A 424 7.59 -15.38 5.08
N VAL A 425 6.29 -15.48 4.78
CA VAL A 425 5.74 -16.54 3.90
C VAL A 425 6.21 -16.31 2.47
N TYR A 426 6.05 -15.08 1.95
CA TYR A 426 6.53 -14.69 0.64
C TYR A 426 8.03 -14.98 0.46
N LYS A 427 8.88 -14.56 1.42
CA LYS A 427 10.33 -14.80 1.35
C LYS A 427 10.70 -16.29 1.28
N ARG A 428 9.94 -17.17 1.94
CA ARG A 428 10.17 -18.62 1.89
C ARG A 428 9.79 -19.20 0.53
N ASN A 429 8.64 -18.82 0.01
CA ASN A 429 8.18 -19.27 -1.31
C ASN A 429 9.10 -18.76 -2.42
N ALA A 430 9.53 -17.49 -2.33
CA ALA A 430 10.48 -16.90 -3.28
C ALA A 430 11.83 -17.63 -3.31
N LYS A 431 12.35 -18.09 -2.15
CA LYS A 431 13.57 -18.91 -2.11
C LYS A 431 13.41 -20.24 -2.83
N GLY A 432 12.26 -20.91 -2.66
CA GLY A 432 11.97 -22.15 -3.39
C GLY A 432 11.93 -21.93 -4.90
N VAL A 433 11.30 -20.84 -5.34
CA VAL A 433 11.28 -20.44 -6.75
C VAL A 433 12.68 -20.09 -7.25
N ALA A 434 13.50 -19.39 -6.47
CA ALA A 434 14.88 -19.06 -6.83
C ALA A 434 15.73 -20.31 -7.09
N ILE A 435 15.58 -21.36 -6.27
CA ILE A 435 16.25 -22.65 -6.47
C ILE A 435 15.77 -23.31 -7.77
N ALA A 436 14.47 -23.33 -8.02
CA ALA A 436 13.91 -23.89 -9.25
C ALA A 436 14.41 -23.14 -10.50
N ILE A 437 14.41 -21.80 -10.46
CA ILE A 437 14.96 -20.94 -11.52
C ILE A 437 16.45 -21.21 -11.68
N GLY A 438 17.22 -21.34 -10.60
CA GLY A 438 18.65 -21.60 -10.65
C GLY A 438 18.98 -22.94 -11.30
N ILE A 439 18.28 -24.02 -10.94
CA ILE A 439 18.45 -25.35 -11.56
C ILE A 439 18.01 -25.33 -13.03
N PHE A 440 16.89 -24.67 -13.32
CA PHE A 440 16.43 -24.46 -14.70
C PHE A 440 17.48 -23.71 -15.51
N LEU A 441 18.04 -22.63 -14.98
CA LEU A 441 19.04 -21.84 -15.67
C LEU A 441 20.35 -22.61 -15.85
N ALA A 442 20.79 -23.36 -14.84
CA ALA A 442 21.99 -24.20 -14.92
C ALA A 442 21.85 -25.27 -16.01
N SER A 443 20.72 -25.97 -16.08
CA SER A 443 20.45 -26.96 -17.14
C SER A 443 20.27 -26.30 -18.51
N PHE A 444 19.52 -25.21 -18.60
CA PHE A 444 19.29 -24.48 -19.85
C PHE A 444 20.59 -23.91 -20.44
N THR A 445 21.50 -23.40 -19.59
CA THR A 445 22.80 -22.85 -20.00
C THR A 445 23.92 -23.88 -19.97
N ASN A 446 23.68 -25.14 -19.60
CA ASN A 446 24.72 -26.15 -19.37
C ASN A 446 25.86 -25.65 -18.45
N ALA A 447 25.49 -24.94 -17.38
CA ALA A 447 26.43 -24.45 -16.39
C ALA A 447 26.68 -25.54 -15.33
N ASP A 448 27.64 -26.41 -15.60
CA ASP A 448 28.07 -27.48 -14.69
C ASP A 448 29.25 -27.02 -13.82
N SER A 449 29.04 -26.91 -12.50
CA SER A 449 30.07 -26.51 -11.52
C SER A 449 31.35 -27.34 -11.60
N PHE A 450 31.26 -28.65 -11.83
CA PHE A 450 32.43 -29.52 -11.89
C PHE A 450 33.23 -29.24 -13.17
N TYR A 451 32.54 -29.10 -14.30
CA TYR A 451 33.18 -28.74 -15.57
C TYR A 451 33.82 -27.35 -15.53
N VAL A 452 33.11 -26.35 -15.00
CA VAL A 452 33.63 -24.98 -14.85
C VAL A 452 34.91 -24.99 -14.01
N THR A 453 34.93 -25.75 -12.91
CA THR A 453 36.10 -25.89 -12.04
C THR A 453 37.27 -26.55 -12.76
N ASP A 454 37.02 -27.66 -13.46
CA ASP A 454 38.04 -28.38 -14.24
C ASP A 454 38.64 -27.48 -15.34
N ARG A 455 37.79 -26.68 -16.00
CA ARG A 455 38.20 -25.71 -17.02
C ARG A 455 39.05 -24.58 -16.48
N LEU A 456 38.64 -23.95 -15.38
CA LEU A 456 39.41 -22.87 -14.75
C LEU A 456 40.75 -23.36 -14.19
N THR A 457 40.81 -24.62 -13.77
CA THR A 457 42.04 -25.27 -13.30
C THR A 457 42.98 -25.56 -14.46
N SER A 458 42.46 -26.01 -15.60
CA SER A 458 43.27 -26.50 -16.73
C SER A 458 43.67 -25.42 -17.74
N ASP A 459 42.91 -24.34 -17.87
CA ASP A 459 43.12 -23.28 -18.87
C ASP A 459 43.61 -21.98 -18.22
N GLU A 460 44.90 -21.67 -18.41
CA GLU A 460 45.54 -20.48 -17.85
C GLU A 460 45.04 -19.18 -18.48
N ASN A 461 44.89 -19.15 -19.80
CA ASN A 461 44.44 -17.96 -20.53
C ASN A 461 43.02 -17.58 -20.12
N LEU A 462 42.12 -18.56 -20.03
CA LEU A 462 40.74 -18.33 -19.63
C LEU A 462 40.65 -17.79 -18.20
N ARG A 463 41.41 -18.40 -17.27
CA ARG A 463 41.45 -17.99 -15.86
C ARG A 463 41.95 -16.55 -15.72
N ASP A 464 42.98 -16.16 -16.45
CA ASP A 464 43.55 -14.80 -16.37
C ASP A 464 42.59 -13.74 -16.91
N VAL A 465 41.91 -14.03 -18.02
CA VAL A 465 40.88 -13.13 -18.59
C VAL A 465 39.73 -12.92 -17.60
N ILE A 466 39.17 -14.01 -17.04
CA ILE A 466 38.07 -13.92 -16.08
C ILE A 466 38.51 -13.18 -14.81
N THR A 467 39.68 -13.52 -14.28
CA THR A 467 40.23 -12.90 -13.07
C THR A 467 40.46 -11.40 -13.25
N ALA A 468 40.96 -10.97 -14.41
CA ALA A 468 41.16 -9.56 -14.72
C ALA A 468 39.84 -8.78 -14.76
N GLN A 469 38.78 -9.36 -15.36
CA GLN A 469 37.46 -8.72 -15.38
C GLN A 469 36.83 -8.66 -13.98
N ALA A 470 36.95 -9.73 -13.21
CA ALA A 470 36.44 -9.79 -11.85
C ALA A 470 37.11 -8.76 -10.94
N THR A 471 38.43 -8.55 -11.06
CA THR A 471 39.15 -7.50 -10.33
C THR A 471 38.68 -6.10 -10.73
N ARG A 472 38.49 -5.82 -12.03
CA ARG A 472 37.95 -4.54 -12.50
C ARG A 472 36.56 -4.23 -11.95
N LEU A 473 35.70 -5.25 -11.83
CA LEU A 473 34.36 -5.11 -11.27
C LEU A 473 34.38 -4.65 -9.80
N VAL A 474 35.35 -5.14 -9.01
CA VAL A 474 35.52 -4.73 -7.60
C VAL A 474 36.15 -3.34 -7.49
N GLU A 475 37.16 -3.04 -8.32
CA GLU A 475 37.86 -1.75 -8.31
C GLU A 475 36.95 -0.58 -8.73
N THR A 476 36.04 -0.81 -9.68
CA THR A 476 35.12 0.22 -10.18
C THR A 476 34.04 0.59 -9.15
N ASN A 477 33.65 -0.33 -8.27
CA ASN A 477 32.48 -0.18 -7.40
C ASN A 477 32.81 0.08 -5.91
N GLY A 478 34.09 0.13 -5.53
CA GLY A 478 34.51 0.46 -4.16
C GLY A 478 34.19 -0.63 -3.12
N SER A 479 35.08 -0.81 -2.15
CA SER A 479 35.05 -1.91 -1.18
C SER A 479 34.17 -1.66 0.06
N ASN A 480 33.01 -1.01 -0.07
CA ASN A 480 32.05 -0.86 1.03
C ASN A 480 30.90 -1.88 0.91
N PRO A 481 30.92 -3.02 1.62
CA PRO A 481 30.05 -4.17 1.37
C PRO A 481 28.63 -4.05 1.96
N SER A 482 28.31 -2.92 2.59
CA SER A 482 27.14 -2.82 3.46
C SER A 482 25.96 -2.21 2.72
N ARG A 483 25.30 -3.06 1.91
CA ARG A 483 24.09 -2.83 1.10
C ARG A 483 24.35 -2.28 -0.30
N LEU A 484 24.48 -3.20 -1.26
CA LEU A 484 24.14 -2.91 -2.65
C LEU A 484 22.69 -2.43 -2.70
N THR A 485 22.51 -1.15 -3.01
CA THR A 485 21.22 -0.55 -3.34
C THR A 485 20.75 -1.07 -4.70
N SER A 486 19.46 -0.97 -5.00
CA SER A 486 18.91 -1.40 -6.30
C SER A 486 19.58 -0.69 -7.48
N ALA A 487 20.00 0.57 -7.29
CA ALA A 487 20.72 1.37 -8.28
C ALA A 487 22.14 0.85 -8.55
N GLU A 488 22.87 0.40 -7.53
CA GLU A 488 24.18 -0.24 -7.70
C GLU A 488 24.07 -1.62 -8.35
N LEU A 489 22.97 -2.35 -8.08
CA LEU A 489 22.66 -3.61 -8.76
C LEU A 489 22.42 -3.39 -10.27
N GLU A 490 21.84 -2.25 -10.64
CA GLU A 490 21.57 -1.87 -12.03
C GLU A 490 22.85 -1.48 -12.79
N GLN A 491 23.74 -0.73 -12.14
CA GLN A 491 25.09 -0.46 -12.66
C GLN A 491 25.93 -1.75 -12.80
N LEU A 492 25.75 -2.70 -11.87
CA LEU A 492 26.42 -4.00 -11.93
C LEU A 492 25.94 -4.84 -13.12
N LYS A 493 24.65 -4.76 -13.47
CA LYS A 493 24.08 -5.43 -14.65
C LYS A 493 24.70 -4.90 -15.94
N ASP A 494 24.76 -3.58 -16.11
CA ASP A 494 25.35 -2.95 -17.31
C ASP A 494 26.84 -3.30 -17.47
N ALA A 495 27.61 -3.28 -16.36
CA ALA A 495 29.01 -3.69 -16.37
C ALA A 495 29.19 -5.18 -16.71
N THR A 496 28.27 -6.03 -16.27
CA THR A 496 28.29 -7.48 -16.52
C THR A 496 27.92 -7.81 -17.97
N ASP A 497 26.97 -7.10 -18.58
CA ASP A 497 26.55 -7.29 -19.97
C ASP A 497 27.66 -6.95 -20.97
N VAL A 498 28.49 -5.94 -20.67
CA VAL A 498 29.67 -5.61 -21.47
C VAL A 498 30.76 -6.68 -21.35
N ALA A 499 30.90 -7.31 -20.18
CA ALA A 499 31.83 -8.41 -19.96
C ALA A 499 31.35 -9.70 -20.64
N LEU A 500 30.06 -10.05 -20.56
CA LEU A 500 29.48 -11.27 -21.12
C LEU A 500 29.61 -11.36 -22.64
N LYS A 501 29.54 -10.24 -23.37
CA LYS A 501 29.72 -10.21 -24.84
C LYS A 501 31.14 -10.51 -25.32
N LYS A 502 32.14 -10.54 -24.42
CA LYS A 502 33.57 -10.68 -24.76
C LYS A 502 34.23 -11.96 -24.25
N LEU A 503 33.52 -12.86 -23.56
CA LEU A 503 34.11 -14.07 -22.98
C LEU A 503 33.52 -15.37 -23.57
N ALA A 504 34.41 -16.29 -23.95
CA ALA A 504 34.10 -17.71 -24.04
C ALA A 504 34.02 -18.28 -22.61
N VAL A 505 32.91 -18.03 -21.92
CA VAL A 505 32.66 -18.54 -20.57
C VAL A 505 32.56 -20.08 -20.65
N PRO A 506 33.09 -20.84 -19.66
CA PRO A 506 33.03 -22.31 -19.64
C PRO A 506 31.62 -22.83 -19.30
N VAL A 507 30.60 -22.28 -19.95
CA VAL A 507 29.18 -22.62 -19.86
C VAL A 507 28.62 -22.64 -21.29
N GLY A 508 27.49 -23.30 -21.50
CA GLY A 508 26.79 -23.35 -22.79
C GLY A 508 26.79 -24.72 -23.43
N TRP A 509 25.73 -24.98 -24.21
CA TRP A 509 25.59 -26.17 -25.05
C TRP A 509 26.39 -25.98 -26.35
N SER A 510 27.71 -26.20 -26.27
CA SER A 510 28.59 -26.27 -27.44
C SER A 510 29.18 -27.67 -27.59
N ALA A 511 29.51 -28.07 -28.81
CA ALA A 511 30.10 -29.38 -29.06
C ALA A 511 31.42 -29.57 -28.30
N VAL A 512 32.21 -28.50 -28.18
CA VAL A 512 33.49 -28.49 -27.45
C VAL A 512 33.29 -28.67 -25.94
N ASN A 513 32.33 -27.95 -25.34
CA ASN A 513 32.04 -28.09 -23.91
C ASN A 513 31.53 -29.49 -23.59
N LEU A 514 30.56 -29.96 -24.38
CA LEU A 514 29.91 -31.24 -24.15
C LEU A 514 30.89 -32.42 -24.30
N GLY A 515 31.77 -32.38 -25.31
CA GLY A 515 32.80 -33.41 -25.48
C GLY A 515 33.74 -33.52 -24.30
N GLN A 516 34.08 -32.40 -23.67
CA GLN A 516 34.94 -32.40 -22.48
C GLN A 516 34.19 -32.81 -21.22
N GLN A 517 32.91 -32.45 -21.08
CA GLN A 517 32.06 -32.89 -19.96
C GLN A 517 31.89 -34.41 -19.94
N PHE A 518 31.70 -35.03 -21.11
CA PHE A 518 31.59 -36.48 -21.25
C PHE A 518 32.94 -37.18 -21.47
N ASN A 519 34.05 -36.44 -21.35
CA ASN A 519 35.41 -36.94 -21.55
C ASN A 519 35.59 -37.73 -22.87
N CYS A 520 34.83 -37.36 -23.90
CA CYS A 520 35.06 -37.84 -25.25
C CYS A 520 36.29 -37.10 -25.79
N ARG A 521 37.34 -37.81 -26.18
CA ARG A 521 38.59 -37.20 -26.69
C ARG A 521 38.34 -36.28 -27.90
N SER A 522 38.15 -34.98 -27.66
CA SER A 522 38.33 -33.95 -28.68
C SER A 522 39.80 -33.52 -28.64
N GLN A 523 40.57 -33.78 -29.70
CA GLN A 523 41.87 -33.13 -29.85
C GLN A 523 41.68 -31.61 -29.77
N ARG A 524 42.61 -30.89 -29.11
CA ARG A 524 42.69 -29.43 -29.21
C ARG A 524 42.64 -29.03 -30.70
N PRO A 525 41.91 -27.97 -31.10
CA PRO A 525 41.95 -27.52 -32.48
C PRO A 525 43.35 -27.00 -32.78
N THR A 526 44.18 -27.80 -33.45
CA THR A 526 45.57 -27.44 -33.78
C THR A 526 45.77 -27.07 -35.26
N ALA A 527 44.72 -26.73 -36.01
CA ALA A 527 44.88 -26.31 -37.41
C ALA A 527 43.77 -25.36 -37.87
N PRO A 528 44.07 -24.42 -38.80
CA PRO A 528 43.05 -23.55 -39.39
C PRO A 528 42.02 -24.38 -40.16
N ILE A 529 40.75 -24.08 -39.91
CA ILE A 529 39.58 -24.84 -40.35
C ILE A 529 39.39 -24.65 -41.87
N ASN A 530 39.62 -25.71 -42.65
CA ASN A 530 39.17 -25.84 -44.04
C ASN A 530 38.27 -27.07 -44.19
N ASP A 531 37.36 -27.29 -43.22
CA ASP A 531 36.57 -28.51 -43.15
C ASP A 531 35.08 -28.17 -42.94
N THR A 532 34.25 -28.57 -43.89
CA THR A 532 32.81 -28.31 -44.01
C THR A 532 31.93 -29.07 -42.99
N ASP A 533 32.51 -29.89 -42.12
CA ASP A 533 31.79 -30.63 -41.08
C ASP A 533 31.49 -29.78 -39.84
N SER A 534 30.21 -29.69 -39.45
CA SER A 534 29.79 -29.01 -38.22
C SER A 534 30.44 -29.64 -36.98
N GLU A 535 30.87 -28.82 -36.02
CA GLU A 535 31.56 -29.26 -34.79
C GLU A 535 30.77 -30.36 -34.02
N TRP A 536 29.45 -30.30 -34.08
CA TRP A 536 28.54 -31.31 -33.51
C TRP A 536 28.68 -32.68 -34.16
N THR A 537 28.85 -32.73 -35.49
CA THR A 537 29.02 -33.99 -36.24
C THR A 537 30.31 -34.69 -35.82
N LYS A 538 31.39 -33.91 -35.64
CA LYS A 538 32.69 -34.42 -35.14
C LYS A 538 32.55 -34.98 -33.72
N LEU A 539 31.85 -34.26 -32.83
CA LEU A 539 31.57 -34.73 -31.49
C LEU A 539 30.79 -36.05 -31.48
N PHE A 540 29.68 -36.13 -32.23
CA PHE A 540 28.84 -37.33 -32.25
C PHE A 540 29.59 -38.55 -32.79
N LYS A 541 30.39 -38.40 -33.85
CA LYS A 541 31.26 -39.48 -34.36
C LYS A 541 32.25 -39.98 -33.29
N GLN A 542 32.77 -39.08 -32.45
CA GLN A 542 33.73 -39.41 -31.40
C GLN A 542 33.08 -40.06 -30.17
N CYS A 543 31.95 -39.54 -29.70
CA CYS A 543 31.24 -40.09 -28.52
C CYS A 543 30.41 -41.33 -28.86
N LEU A 544 29.96 -41.50 -30.11
CA LEU A 544 29.08 -42.58 -30.57
C LEU A 544 29.65 -43.33 -31.80
N PRO A 545 30.84 -43.95 -31.72
CA PRO A 545 31.54 -44.52 -32.90
C PRO A 545 30.83 -45.69 -33.60
N ASN A 546 29.87 -46.36 -32.94
CA ASN A 546 29.22 -47.59 -33.45
C ASN A 546 27.81 -47.36 -34.03
N GLN A 547 27.36 -46.11 -34.18
CA GLN A 547 26.08 -45.81 -34.82
C GLN A 547 26.29 -45.19 -36.21
N SER A 548 25.81 -45.88 -37.25
CA SER A 548 25.69 -45.32 -38.60
C SER A 548 24.65 -44.20 -38.59
N SER A 549 25.12 -43.00 -38.86
CA SER A 549 24.42 -41.73 -38.76
C SER A 549 23.07 -41.68 -39.49
N ALA A 550 21.98 -41.55 -38.73
CA ALA A 550 20.90 -40.68 -39.18
C ALA A 550 21.37 -39.22 -38.97
N GLU A 551 21.78 -38.57 -40.06
CA GLU A 551 22.20 -37.15 -40.07
C GLU A 551 21.07 -36.18 -39.64
N THR A 552 19.84 -36.68 -39.54
CA THR A 552 18.60 -35.91 -39.36
C THR A 552 18.05 -35.83 -37.94
N ALA A 553 18.62 -36.52 -36.94
CA ALA A 553 18.10 -36.45 -35.57
C ALA A 553 18.45 -35.12 -34.88
N LEU A 554 17.44 -34.53 -34.21
CA LEU A 554 17.56 -33.30 -33.41
C LEU A 554 18.69 -33.43 -32.37
N ILE A 555 19.55 -32.41 -32.28
CA ILE A 555 20.71 -32.35 -31.37
C ILE A 555 20.38 -32.80 -29.93
N PRO A 556 19.28 -32.38 -29.28
CA PRO A 556 18.92 -32.83 -27.93
C PRO A 556 18.79 -34.36 -27.77
N LEU A 557 18.27 -35.06 -28.77
CA LEU A 557 18.12 -36.52 -28.71
C LEU A 557 19.49 -37.22 -28.71
N LYS A 558 20.41 -36.77 -29.56
CA LYS A 558 21.78 -37.30 -29.60
C LYS A 558 22.57 -37.00 -28.31
N ILE A 559 22.34 -35.84 -27.70
CA ILE A 559 22.93 -35.52 -26.39
C ILE A 559 22.42 -36.50 -25.33
N ALA A 560 21.13 -36.82 -25.34
CA ALA A 560 20.57 -37.82 -24.42
C ALA A 560 21.18 -39.21 -24.64
N GLU A 561 21.42 -39.61 -25.89
CA GLU A 561 22.10 -40.88 -26.22
C GLU A 561 23.55 -40.93 -25.71
N ILE A 562 24.32 -39.84 -25.85
CA ILE A 562 25.66 -39.73 -25.24
C ILE A 562 25.55 -39.92 -23.72
N GLY A 563 24.60 -39.22 -23.08
CA GLY A 563 24.37 -39.33 -21.64
C GLY A 563 24.05 -40.77 -21.19
N LEU A 564 23.21 -41.49 -21.94
CA LEU A 564 22.87 -42.89 -21.64
C LEU A 564 24.09 -43.83 -21.79
N ARG A 565 25.00 -43.53 -22.72
CA ARG A 565 26.24 -44.30 -22.91
C ARG A 565 27.28 -44.03 -21.81
N TYR A 566 27.34 -42.81 -21.30
CA TYR A 566 28.28 -42.34 -20.28
C TYR A 566 27.53 -41.94 -18.99
N PRO A 567 26.96 -42.91 -18.25
CA PRO A 567 26.06 -42.62 -17.14
C PRO A 567 26.76 -41.94 -15.95
N ILE A 568 28.05 -42.18 -15.74
CA ILE A 568 28.83 -41.56 -14.66
C ILE A 568 29.01 -40.07 -14.94
N ASP A 569 29.43 -39.71 -16.16
CA ASP A 569 29.61 -38.33 -16.56
C ASP A 569 28.27 -37.58 -16.65
N LEU A 570 27.20 -38.26 -17.08
CA LEU A 570 25.83 -37.73 -16.99
C LEU A 570 25.45 -37.41 -15.55
N MET A 571 25.69 -38.32 -14.60
CA MET A 571 25.42 -38.07 -13.18
C MET A 571 26.27 -36.92 -12.63
N ARG A 572 27.54 -36.84 -13.02
CA ARG A 572 28.43 -35.73 -12.64
C ARG A 572 27.88 -34.39 -13.16
N MET A 573 27.44 -34.34 -14.41
CA MET A 573 26.83 -33.14 -15.01
C MET A 573 25.53 -32.75 -14.30
N LEU A 574 24.64 -33.71 -14.00
CA LEU A 574 23.40 -33.45 -13.28
C LEU A 574 23.65 -32.94 -11.85
N LEU A 575 24.59 -33.54 -11.13
CA LEU A 575 25.03 -33.04 -9.81
C LEU A 575 25.66 -31.65 -9.93
N GLY A 576 26.44 -31.41 -10.99
CA GLY A 576 27.00 -30.11 -11.31
C GLY A 576 25.94 -29.03 -11.49
N TRP A 577 24.86 -29.32 -12.21
CA TRP A 577 23.73 -28.41 -12.36
C TRP A 577 22.98 -28.15 -11.04
N ILE A 578 22.87 -29.16 -10.17
CA ILE A 578 22.28 -28.97 -8.84
C ILE A 578 23.15 -28.03 -8.00
N VAL A 579 24.48 -28.23 -8.00
CA VAL A 579 25.41 -27.35 -7.27
C VAL A 579 25.36 -25.93 -7.83
N THR A 580 25.39 -25.77 -9.16
CA THR A 580 25.24 -24.46 -9.80
C THR A 580 23.89 -23.82 -9.46
N GLY A 581 22.79 -24.58 -9.47
CA GLY A 581 21.46 -24.08 -9.16
C GLY A 581 21.33 -23.59 -7.72
N ILE A 582 21.91 -24.32 -6.76
CA ILE A 582 21.99 -23.89 -5.35
C ILE A 582 22.87 -22.64 -5.22
N ALA A 583 24.01 -22.59 -5.93
CA ALA A 583 24.89 -21.42 -5.95
C ALA A 583 24.15 -20.19 -6.48
N ILE A 584 23.43 -20.31 -7.60
CA ILE A 584 22.60 -19.24 -8.18
C ILE A 584 21.54 -18.76 -7.18
N ALA A 585 20.88 -19.69 -6.48
CA ALA A 585 19.84 -19.37 -5.51
C ALA A 585 20.34 -18.58 -4.28
N MET A 586 21.66 -18.52 -4.02
CA MET A 586 22.24 -17.64 -3.00
C MET A 586 22.14 -16.15 -3.37
N GLY A 587 21.99 -15.84 -4.66
CA GLY A 587 21.77 -14.50 -5.18
C GLY A 587 23.06 -13.71 -5.43
N ALA A 588 22.97 -12.71 -6.30
CA ALA A 588 24.10 -11.89 -6.71
C ALA A 588 24.78 -11.13 -5.54
N PRO A 589 24.07 -10.56 -4.55
CA PRO A 589 24.72 -9.86 -3.44
C PRO A 589 25.70 -10.73 -2.64
N PHE A 590 25.39 -12.02 -2.46
CA PHE A 590 26.28 -12.95 -1.77
C PHE A 590 27.60 -13.15 -2.52
N TRP A 591 27.52 -13.44 -3.82
CA TRP A 591 28.72 -13.67 -4.64
C TRP A 591 29.54 -12.41 -4.86
N PHE A 592 28.91 -11.23 -4.92
CA PHE A 592 29.62 -9.96 -5.02
C PHE A 592 30.43 -9.65 -3.74
N ASP A 593 29.83 -9.83 -2.56
CA ASP A 593 30.54 -9.66 -1.28
C ASP A 593 31.71 -10.66 -1.16
N LEU A 594 31.48 -11.91 -1.54
CA LEU A 594 32.52 -12.93 -1.56
C LEU A 594 33.65 -12.57 -2.53
N LEU A 595 33.32 -12.04 -3.72
CA LEU A 595 34.29 -11.60 -4.71
C LEU A 595 35.20 -10.49 -4.16
N GLY A 596 34.61 -9.47 -3.54
CA GLY A 596 35.33 -8.35 -2.94
C GLY A 596 36.33 -8.82 -1.87
N LYS A 597 35.90 -9.72 -0.98
CA LYS A 597 36.76 -10.30 0.07
C LYS A 597 37.95 -11.05 -0.53
N VAL A 598 37.71 -11.87 -1.54
CA VAL A 598 38.76 -12.72 -2.17
C VAL A 598 39.75 -11.88 -2.99
N VAL A 599 39.27 -10.87 -3.74
CA VAL A 599 40.13 -9.95 -4.50
C VAL A 599 40.98 -9.08 -3.56
N ASN A 600 40.44 -8.61 -2.45
CA ASN A 600 41.22 -7.82 -1.47
C ASN A 600 42.35 -8.63 -0.84
N VAL A 601 42.11 -9.91 -0.51
CA VAL A 601 43.16 -10.83 -0.02
C VAL A 601 44.25 -11.05 -1.07
N ARG A 602 43.87 -11.13 -2.36
CA ARG A 602 44.83 -11.22 -3.47
C ARG A 602 45.75 -10.01 -3.53
N ASN A 603 45.17 -8.82 -3.41
CA ASN A 603 45.88 -7.55 -3.52
C ASN A 603 46.80 -7.30 -2.31
N ALA A 604 46.39 -7.71 -1.10
CA ALA A 604 47.22 -7.60 0.11
C ALA A 604 48.46 -8.52 0.11
N GLY A 605 48.45 -9.59 -0.69
CA GLY A 605 49.55 -10.56 -0.80
C GLY A 605 50.60 -10.25 -1.88
N ALA A 606 50.45 -9.18 -2.67
CA ALA A 606 51.42 -8.81 -3.69
C ALA A 606 52.68 -8.14 -3.05
N LYS A 607 53.84 -8.80 -3.17
CA LYS A 607 55.12 -8.31 -2.62
C LYS A 607 55.55 -7.01 -3.33
N PRO A 608 55.98 -5.93 -2.62
CA PRO A 608 56.46 -4.73 -3.28
C PRO A 608 57.73 -5.04 -4.09
N ALA A 609 57.80 -4.51 -5.32
CA ALA A 609 58.97 -4.66 -6.19
C ALA A 609 60.24 -4.09 -5.51
N SER A 610 61.31 -4.86 -5.54
CA SER A 610 62.61 -4.50 -4.97
C SER A 610 63.17 -3.21 -5.58
N ARG A 611 63.52 -2.23 -4.73
CA ARG A 611 64.42 -1.12 -5.07
C ARG A 611 65.77 -1.69 -5.51
N ALA A 612 66.00 -1.80 -6.81
CA ALA A 612 67.30 -2.09 -7.39
C ALA A 612 67.49 -1.24 -8.66
N ASN A 613 67.73 0.06 -8.46
CA ASN A 613 68.53 0.93 -9.34
C ASN A 613 68.58 2.37 -8.79
N GLN A 614 69.17 2.54 -7.61
CA GLN A 614 69.54 3.87 -7.08
C GLN A 614 70.93 3.84 -6.42
N SER A 615 71.87 3.09 -6.99
CA SER A 615 73.26 3.09 -6.56
C SER A 615 74.19 2.92 -7.75
N ARG A 616 74.23 3.94 -8.62
CA ARG A 616 75.34 4.16 -9.57
C ARG A 616 75.32 5.60 -10.10
N SER A 617 75.51 6.56 -9.19
CA SER A 617 75.89 7.93 -9.53
C SER A 617 76.62 8.57 -8.34
N ASP A 618 77.58 7.85 -7.76
CA ASP A 618 78.59 8.46 -6.91
C ASP A 618 79.87 7.63 -7.05
N ARG A 619 80.97 8.33 -7.39
CA ARG A 619 82.38 7.92 -7.60
C ARG A 619 82.82 7.45 -9.00
N ALA A 620 83.41 8.40 -9.72
CA ALA A 620 84.81 8.37 -10.20
C ALA A 620 85.21 9.85 -10.43
N ASP A 621 85.92 10.49 -9.49
CA ASP A 621 87.39 10.57 -9.34
C ASP A 621 87.99 11.68 -10.25
N PRO A 622 89.18 12.25 -9.95
CA PRO A 622 89.92 12.37 -8.69
C PRO A 622 90.11 13.82 -8.21
#